data_AF-A0A8H6A4Y4-F1
#
_entry.id   AF-A0A8H6A4Y4-F1
#
_cell.length_a   1.000
_cell.length_b   1.000
_cell.length_c   1.000
_cell.angle_alpha   90.00
_cell.angle_beta   90.00
_cell.angle_gamma   90.00
#
_symmetry.space_group_name_H-M   'P 1'
#
loop_
_entity.id
_entity.type
_entity.pdbx_description
1 polymer ?
#
loop_
_entity_poly.entity_id
_entity_poly.type
_entity_poly.pdbx_seq_one_letter_code
_entity_poly.pdbx_strand_id
1 'polypeptide(L)'
;MGFKRLLSHLIQTGLSPGLWIEPEVIGVRSIVANQLPNEAFFRRNGQRIIGKGRYQLDYLHPAVQEHMHVVIHRLEQRHRYQLFKFLGRVNWTTIERICTGAQRMDHTMLAVHTLQSTSDQQDPDSYGAIAAALPTTVTPEQGAIWAYPQPEWHDETNAMTVVNSLGRIHLSGRLDILKPHQFGLIKQGMDIYRILAPRTSSLARCLDWG
;
A
#
# COMPACT_ATOMS: atom_id res chain seq x y z
N MET A 1 -18.47 7.92 13.66
CA MET A 1 -17.08 8.29 14.00
C MET A 1 -16.47 9.00 12.80
N GLY A 2 -15.86 10.19 12.96
CA GLY A 2 -15.26 10.94 11.84
C GLY A 2 -13.80 10.55 11.56
N PHE A 3 -13.32 10.77 10.33
CA PHE A 3 -11.97 10.41 9.88
C PHE A 3 -10.86 10.95 10.80
N LYS A 4 -10.93 12.23 11.18
CA LYS A 4 -10.02 12.87 12.14
C LYS A 4 -9.93 12.13 13.48
N ARG A 5 -11.06 11.68 14.02
CA ARG A 5 -11.11 10.97 15.31
C ARG A 5 -10.50 9.57 15.20
N LEU A 6 -10.73 8.87 14.10
CA LEU A 6 -10.09 7.58 13.82
C LEU A 6 -8.57 7.70 13.80
N LEU A 7 -8.04 8.67 13.06
CA LEU A 7 -6.60 8.85 12.91
C LEU A 7 -5.94 9.26 14.23
N SER A 8 -6.57 10.15 14.99
CA SER A 8 -6.11 10.50 16.33
C SER A 8 -6.08 9.30 17.27
N HIS A 9 -7.06 8.40 17.19
CA HIS A 9 -7.07 7.18 17.99
C HIS A 9 -5.91 6.25 17.63
N LEU A 10 -5.66 6.00 16.33
CA LEU A 10 -4.52 5.19 15.88
C LEU A 10 -3.18 5.76 16.37
N ILE A 11 -2.99 7.07 16.27
CA ILE A 11 -1.76 7.72 16.75
C ILE A 11 -1.60 7.55 18.27
N GLN A 12 -2.70 7.69 19.04
CA GLN A 12 -2.68 7.51 20.49
C GLN A 12 -2.34 6.08 20.92
N THR A 13 -2.62 5.08 20.08
CA THR A 13 -2.23 3.67 20.31
C THR A 13 -0.82 3.36 19.79
N GLY A 14 -0.03 4.37 19.41
CA GLY A 14 1.34 4.19 18.90
C GLY A 14 1.43 3.80 17.41
N LEU A 15 0.30 3.78 16.69
CA LEU A 15 0.27 3.44 15.27
C LEU A 15 0.55 4.66 14.39
N SER A 16 1.24 4.41 13.28
CA SER A 16 1.31 5.33 12.15
C SER A 16 0.13 5.07 11.21
N PRO A 17 -0.89 5.95 11.14
CA PRO A 17 -2.06 5.71 10.30
C PRO A 17 -1.75 5.69 8.81
N GLY A 18 -2.70 5.12 8.05
CA GLY A 18 -2.73 4.82 6.61
C GLY A 18 -3.91 5.36 5.81
N LEU A 19 -3.68 5.86 4.60
CA LEU A 19 -4.68 6.10 3.54
C LEU A 19 -4.20 5.42 2.26
N TRP A 20 -5.11 5.29 1.32
CA TRP A 20 -4.85 4.79 -0.01
C TRP A 20 -5.58 5.70 -0.99
N ILE A 21 -4.97 5.97 -2.14
CA ILE A 21 -5.59 6.65 -3.28
C ILE A 21 -5.30 5.92 -4.57
N GLU A 22 -6.23 6.08 -5.49
CA GLU A 22 -6.01 5.88 -6.92
C GLU A 22 -6.22 7.23 -7.61
N PRO A 23 -5.17 8.06 -7.72
CA PRO A 23 -5.33 9.41 -8.24
C PRO A 23 -5.63 9.40 -9.76
N GLU A 24 -5.38 8.28 -10.45
CA GLU A 24 -5.61 8.14 -11.89
C GLU A 24 -7.07 7.91 -12.30
N VAL A 25 -7.99 7.71 -11.35
CA VAL A 25 -9.37 7.30 -11.65
C VAL A 25 -10.44 8.10 -10.92
N ILE A 26 -11.62 8.20 -11.53
CA ILE A 26 -12.83 8.74 -10.89
C ILE A 26 -13.99 7.75 -11.11
N GLY A 27 -14.66 7.35 -10.03
CA GLY A 27 -15.85 6.51 -10.12
C GLY A 27 -16.99 7.19 -10.90
N VAL A 28 -17.70 6.44 -11.75
CA VAL A 28 -18.74 7.00 -12.64
C VAL A 28 -19.90 7.68 -11.90
N ARG A 29 -20.10 7.37 -10.62
CA ARG A 29 -21.12 7.96 -9.74
C ARG A 29 -20.61 9.14 -8.91
N SER A 30 -19.32 9.47 -9.00
CA SER A 30 -18.73 10.56 -8.23
C SER A 30 -19.18 11.90 -8.79
N ILE A 31 -19.63 12.81 -7.93
CA ILE A 31 -19.92 14.20 -8.32
C ILE A 31 -18.70 14.90 -8.91
N VAL A 32 -17.49 14.45 -8.56
CA VAL A 32 -16.22 14.99 -9.08
C VAL A 32 -16.07 14.72 -10.58
N ALA A 33 -16.73 13.68 -11.12
CA ALA A 33 -16.72 13.40 -12.55
C ALA A 33 -17.32 14.56 -13.38
N ASN A 34 -18.17 15.38 -12.76
CA ASN A 34 -18.79 16.55 -13.39
C ASN A 34 -18.02 17.86 -13.12
N GLN A 35 -16.95 17.81 -12.33
CA GLN A 35 -16.13 18.98 -11.96
C GLN A 35 -14.93 19.19 -12.90
N LEU A 36 -14.57 18.17 -13.67
CA LEU A 36 -13.50 18.23 -14.65
C LEU A 36 -14.08 18.23 -16.07
N PRO A 37 -13.44 18.93 -17.01
CA PRO A 37 -13.92 18.99 -18.38
C PRO A 37 -13.81 17.61 -19.06
N ASN A 38 -14.54 17.40 -20.15
CA ASN A 38 -14.60 16.08 -20.81
C ASN A 38 -13.22 15.59 -21.30
N GLU A 39 -12.36 16.51 -21.71
CA GLU A 39 -11.00 16.28 -22.18
C GLU A 39 -9.99 15.92 -21.08
N ALA A 40 -10.35 16.11 -19.81
CA ALA A 40 -9.56 15.65 -18.67
C ALA A 40 -9.62 14.12 -18.48
N PHE A 41 -10.37 13.40 -19.31
CA PHE A 41 -10.55 11.96 -19.25
C PHE A 41 -10.04 11.30 -20.52
N PHE A 42 -9.62 10.03 -20.41
CA PHE A 42 -9.41 9.19 -21.59
C PHE A 42 -10.71 9.04 -22.37
N ARG A 43 -10.61 9.24 -23.69
CA ARG A 43 -11.76 9.23 -24.59
C ARG A 43 -11.51 8.33 -25.80
N ARG A 44 -12.59 7.72 -26.30
CA ARG A 44 -12.64 7.05 -27.60
C ARG A 44 -13.85 7.59 -28.36
N ASN A 45 -13.65 8.05 -29.59
CA ASN A 45 -14.71 8.66 -30.42
C ASN A 45 -15.45 9.81 -29.70
N GLY A 46 -14.70 10.66 -28.99
CA GLY A 46 -15.25 11.79 -28.22
C GLY A 46 -15.96 11.43 -26.92
N GLN A 47 -16.18 10.13 -26.63
CA GLN A 47 -16.83 9.67 -25.41
C GLN A 47 -15.81 9.20 -24.38
N ARG A 48 -16.07 9.47 -23.09
CA ARG A 48 -15.21 9.03 -21.99
C ARG A 48 -15.20 7.50 -21.91
N ILE A 49 -14.01 6.91 -21.69
CA ILE A 49 -13.85 5.47 -21.54
C ILE A 49 -14.19 5.06 -20.10
N ILE A 50 -14.99 4.01 -19.94
CA ILE A 50 -15.32 3.41 -18.64
C ILE A 50 -14.67 2.03 -18.54
N GLY A 51 -13.83 1.84 -17.53
CA GLY A 51 -13.26 0.54 -17.14
C GLY A 51 -13.63 0.22 -15.70
N LYS A 52 -14.19 -0.97 -15.44
CA LYS A 52 -14.58 -1.42 -14.08
C LYS A 52 -15.35 -0.36 -13.26
N GLY A 53 -16.27 0.37 -13.91
CA GLY A 53 -17.09 1.41 -13.27
C GLY A 53 -16.35 2.71 -12.92
N ARG A 54 -15.19 2.97 -13.53
CA ARG A 54 -14.36 4.16 -13.34
C ARG A 54 -13.97 4.79 -14.67
N TYR A 55 -13.89 6.12 -14.69
CA TYR A 55 -13.21 6.88 -15.74
C TYR A 55 -11.73 6.98 -15.43
N GLN A 56 -10.87 6.93 -16.45
CA GLN A 56 -9.44 7.21 -16.33
C GLN A 56 -9.17 8.68 -16.65
N LEU A 57 -8.35 9.34 -15.83
CA LEU A 57 -7.94 10.71 -16.02
C LEU A 57 -6.75 10.80 -16.99
N ASP A 58 -6.76 11.85 -17.82
CA ASP A 58 -5.63 12.21 -18.67
C ASP A 58 -4.74 13.21 -17.95
N TYR A 59 -3.60 12.73 -17.42
CA TYR A 59 -2.64 13.56 -16.70
C TYR A 59 -1.86 14.54 -17.57
N LEU A 60 -2.01 14.48 -18.90
CA LEU A 60 -1.51 15.53 -19.79
C LEU A 60 -2.37 16.79 -19.72
N HIS A 61 -3.61 16.68 -19.24
CA HIS A 61 -4.52 17.82 -19.14
C HIS A 61 -4.24 18.65 -17.87
N PRO A 62 -3.97 19.97 -17.98
CA PRO A 62 -3.61 20.81 -16.83
C PRO A 62 -4.64 20.80 -15.69
N ALA A 63 -5.94 20.76 -16.02
CA ALA A 63 -7.00 20.70 -15.02
C ALA A 63 -6.92 19.44 -14.11
N VAL A 64 -6.39 18.32 -14.61
CA VAL A 64 -6.17 17.11 -13.79
C VAL A 64 -5.02 17.36 -12.81
N GLN A 65 -3.91 17.92 -13.30
CA GLN A 65 -2.75 18.24 -12.46
C GLN A 65 -3.13 19.23 -11.36
N GLU A 66 -3.80 20.32 -11.70
CA GLU A 66 -4.26 21.33 -10.75
C GLU A 66 -5.23 20.74 -9.72
N HIS A 67 -6.20 19.94 -10.16
CA HIS A 67 -7.11 19.25 -9.26
C HIS A 67 -6.36 18.36 -8.27
N MET A 68 -5.37 17.59 -8.75
CA MET A 68 -4.59 16.69 -7.91
C MET A 68 -3.68 17.45 -6.95
N HIS A 69 -3.05 18.54 -7.38
CA HIS A 69 -2.32 19.43 -6.49
C HIS A 69 -3.21 19.92 -5.34
N VAL A 70 -4.43 20.37 -5.64
CA VAL A 70 -5.38 20.82 -4.62
C VAL A 70 -5.81 19.67 -3.69
N VAL A 71 -6.06 18.46 -4.22
CA VAL A 71 -6.44 17.29 -3.42
C VAL A 71 -5.31 16.90 -2.46
N ILE A 72 -4.09 16.74 -2.97
CA ILE A 72 -2.92 16.39 -2.17
C ILE A 72 -2.66 17.46 -1.11
N HIS A 73 -2.65 18.73 -1.51
CA HIS A 73 -2.45 19.84 -0.59
C HIS A 73 -3.50 19.90 0.54
N ARG A 74 -4.77 19.60 0.24
CA ARG A 74 -5.82 19.53 1.26
C ARG A 74 -5.59 18.37 2.24
N LEU A 75 -5.10 17.24 1.73
CA LEU A 75 -4.75 16.09 2.55
C LEU A 75 -3.51 16.36 3.40
N GLU A 76 -2.60 17.22 2.92
CA GLU A 76 -1.48 17.73 3.71
C GLU A 76 -1.92 18.69 4.82
N GLN A 77 -2.79 19.66 4.50
CA GLN A 77 -3.13 20.76 5.40
C GLN A 77 -4.15 20.41 6.48
N ARG A 78 -5.21 19.66 6.13
CA ARG A 78 -6.31 19.42 7.09
C ARG A 78 -5.92 18.45 8.20
N HIS A 79 -4.79 17.80 8.03
CA HIS A 79 -4.53 16.48 8.54
C HIS A 79 -3.02 16.41 8.74
N ARG A 80 -2.55 16.63 9.97
CA ARG A 80 -1.22 16.13 10.42
C ARG A 80 -1.29 14.59 10.48
N TYR A 81 -1.65 13.97 9.38
CA TYR A 81 -1.93 12.56 9.28
C TYR A 81 -0.98 11.97 8.27
N GLN A 82 -0.27 10.96 8.77
CA GLN A 82 0.18 9.84 7.98
C GLN A 82 -1.16 9.26 7.43
N LEU A 83 -1.45 9.22 6.13
CA LEU A 83 -0.56 8.59 5.16
C LEU A 83 -1.20 8.27 3.79
N PHE A 84 -0.51 8.05 2.65
CA PHE A 84 -0.91 7.16 1.51
C PHE A 84 0.00 5.91 1.36
N LYS A 85 -0.25 4.79 2.08
CA LYS A 85 0.74 3.80 2.60
C LYS A 85 2.27 4.19 2.60
N PHE A 86 2.78 4.64 3.76
CA PHE A 86 4.03 5.28 4.28
C PHE A 86 4.12 4.83 5.75
N LEU A 87 5.24 4.30 6.17
CA LEU A 87 5.50 4.02 7.58
C LEU A 87 6.56 5.01 8.05
N GLY A 88 6.32 5.72 9.16
CA GLY A 88 7.37 6.40 9.91
C GLY A 88 7.06 7.80 10.43
N ARG A 89 7.61 8.09 11.62
CA ARG A 89 7.49 9.32 12.40
C ARG A 89 7.86 10.58 11.59
N VAL A 90 6.93 11.54 11.58
CA VAL A 90 7.12 13.01 11.43
C VAL A 90 8.16 13.43 10.36
N ASN A 91 7.94 13.00 9.12
CA ASN A 91 8.23 13.72 7.87
C ASN A 91 7.67 12.88 6.70
N TRP A 92 7.28 13.54 5.61
CA TRP A 92 6.50 13.01 4.47
C TRP A 92 7.18 11.93 3.59
N THR A 93 8.03 11.07 4.15
CA THR A 93 9.17 10.50 3.38
C THR A 93 8.98 9.09 2.78
N THR A 94 7.79 8.46 2.81
CA THR A 94 7.69 7.04 2.34
C THR A 94 6.49 6.74 1.45
N ILE A 95 6.59 6.93 0.15
CA ILE A 95 5.47 6.60 -0.76
C ILE A 95 5.58 5.14 -1.21
N GLU A 96 4.54 4.32 -0.96
CA GLU A 96 4.38 2.99 -1.57
C GLU A 96 3.58 3.05 -2.87
N ARG A 97 4.17 2.52 -3.93
CA ARG A 97 3.49 2.35 -5.22
C ARG A 97 2.81 0.99 -5.31
N ILE A 98 1.58 0.99 -5.80
CA ILE A 98 0.78 -0.22 -6.05
C ILE A 98 0.08 -0.09 -7.40
N CYS A 99 0.11 -1.13 -8.21
CA CYS A 99 -0.63 -1.17 -9.48
C CYS A 99 -1.07 -2.61 -9.78
N THR A 100 -2.20 -3.04 -9.20
CA THR A 100 -2.68 -4.42 -9.28
C THR A 100 -1.53 -5.40 -8.98
N GLY A 101 -0.99 -5.31 -7.75
CA GLY A 101 0.36 -5.78 -7.44
C GLY A 101 1.43 -4.88 -8.09
N ALA A 102 2.22 -5.48 -8.98
CA ALA A 102 3.42 -4.90 -9.58
C ALA A 102 3.36 -4.68 -11.11
N GLN A 103 2.18 -4.55 -11.72
CA GLN A 103 2.07 -4.44 -13.19
C GLN A 103 2.79 -3.22 -13.80
N ARG A 104 3.10 -2.22 -12.97
CA ARG A 104 3.92 -1.06 -13.35
C ARG A 104 5.10 -0.86 -12.38
N MET A 105 5.75 -1.96 -12.01
CA MET A 105 7.05 -1.92 -11.33
C MET A 105 8.13 -1.62 -12.37
N ASP A 106 8.70 -0.43 -12.28
CA ASP A 106 9.76 0.04 -13.18
C ASP A 106 10.70 1.00 -12.45
N HIS A 107 11.93 1.13 -12.94
CA HIS A 107 12.98 1.93 -12.26
C HIS A 107 12.70 3.43 -12.26
N THR A 108 11.94 3.96 -13.23
CA THR A 108 11.54 5.38 -13.23
C THR A 108 10.66 5.68 -12.02
N MET A 109 9.77 4.75 -11.69
CA MET A 109 8.86 4.91 -10.57
C MET A 109 9.56 4.62 -9.24
N LEU A 110 10.46 3.64 -9.19
CA LEU A 110 11.30 3.38 -8.01
C LEU A 110 12.25 4.53 -7.68
N ALA A 111 12.57 5.42 -8.63
CA ALA A 111 13.38 6.61 -8.39
C ALA A 111 12.65 7.68 -7.56
N VAL A 112 11.31 7.66 -7.54
CA VAL A 112 10.49 8.67 -6.85
C VAL A 112 9.55 8.08 -5.78
N HIS A 113 9.44 6.74 -5.71
CA HIS A 113 8.69 6.02 -4.68
C HIS A 113 9.64 5.21 -3.80
N THR A 114 9.46 5.31 -2.49
CA THR A 114 10.32 4.63 -1.51
C THR A 114 10.05 3.13 -1.46
N LEU A 115 8.81 2.72 -1.65
CA LEU A 115 8.37 1.33 -1.62
C LEU A 115 7.56 0.98 -2.86
N GLN A 116 7.57 -0.31 -3.20
CA GLN A 116 6.83 -0.89 -4.30
C GLN A 116 6.15 -2.17 -3.81
N SER A 117 4.81 -2.20 -3.86
CA SER A 117 4.06 -3.44 -3.65
C SER A 117 4.33 -4.42 -4.78
N THR A 118 4.42 -5.69 -4.44
CA THR A 118 5.04 -6.70 -5.30
C THR A 118 4.01 -7.62 -5.98
N SER A 119 2.96 -8.05 -5.28
CA SER A 119 1.89 -8.84 -5.89
C SER A 119 0.62 -8.81 -5.07
N ASP A 120 -0.53 -8.94 -5.74
CA ASP A 120 -1.83 -9.17 -5.10
C ASP A 120 -2.07 -10.66 -4.77
N GLN A 121 -1.14 -11.56 -5.14
CA GLN A 121 -1.22 -12.98 -4.82
C GLN A 121 -1.23 -13.17 -3.30
N GLN A 122 -2.18 -13.95 -2.79
CA GLN A 122 -2.34 -14.19 -1.34
C GLN A 122 -1.94 -15.60 -0.93
N ASP A 123 -1.95 -16.54 -1.87
CA ASP A 123 -1.52 -17.92 -1.64
C ASP A 123 0.00 -17.96 -1.42
N PRO A 124 0.48 -18.35 -0.22
CA PRO A 124 1.90 -18.38 0.10
C PRO A 124 2.69 -19.36 -0.76
N ASP A 125 2.08 -20.46 -1.22
CA ASP A 125 2.79 -21.44 -2.06
C ASP A 125 3.12 -20.81 -3.42
N SER A 126 2.13 -20.16 -4.02
CA SER A 126 2.30 -19.39 -5.25
C SER A 126 3.19 -18.16 -5.07
N TYR A 127 3.16 -17.53 -3.89
CA TYR A 127 3.93 -16.32 -3.61
C TYR A 127 5.43 -16.58 -3.47
N GLY A 128 5.84 -17.78 -3.03
CA GLY A 128 7.26 -18.11 -2.80
C GLY A 128 8.12 -17.86 -4.04
N ALA A 129 7.63 -18.24 -5.22
CA ALA A 129 8.33 -18.00 -6.49
C ALA A 129 8.46 -16.50 -6.82
N ILE A 130 7.41 -15.71 -6.54
CA ILE A 130 7.43 -14.25 -6.72
C ILE A 130 8.49 -13.68 -5.79
N ALA A 131 8.40 -13.97 -4.49
CA ALA A 131 9.33 -13.47 -3.48
C ALA A 131 10.80 -13.78 -3.78
N ALA A 132 11.09 -14.99 -4.25
CA ALA A 132 12.45 -15.40 -4.64
C ALA A 132 12.98 -14.62 -5.86
N ALA A 133 12.11 -14.24 -6.79
CA ALA A 133 12.47 -13.48 -7.99
C ALA A 133 12.56 -11.97 -7.75
N LEU A 134 11.88 -11.42 -6.73
CA LEU A 134 11.84 -9.97 -6.47
C LEU A 134 13.20 -9.26 -6.43
N PRO A 135 14.27 -9.83 -5.81
CA PRO A 135 15.57 -9.18 -5.74
C PRO A 135 16.23 -8.92 -7.10
N THR A 136 15.71 -9.49 -8.19
CA THR A 136 16.16 -9.20 -9.55
C THR A 136 15.66 -7.86 -10.09
N THR A 137 14.67 -7.23 -9.44
CA THR A 137 13.97 -6.03 -9.95
C THR A 137 13.89 -4.89 -8.91
N VAL A 138 13.78 -5.22 -7.63
CA VAL A 138 13.71 -4.26 -6.53
C VAL A 138 14.65 -4.69 -5.41
N THR A 139 15.27 -3.74 -4.71
CA THR A 139 16.06 -4.10 -3.53
C THR A 139 15.11 -4.57 -2.42
N PRO A 140 15.58 -5.43 -1.49
CA PRO A 140 14.79 -5.86 -0.34
C PRO A 140 14.17 -4.69 0.47
N GLU A 141 14.85 -3.55 0.50
CA GLU A 141 14.39 -2.34 1.22
C GLU A 141 13.24 -1.62 0.53
N GLN A 142 13.11 -1.75 -0.79
CA GLN A 142 12.05 -1.15 -1.60
C GLN A 142 10.89 -2.12 -1.86
N GLY A 143 11.14 -3.42 -1.91
CA GLY A 143 10.12 -4.44 -2.19
C GLY A 143 9.19 -4.67 -1.00
N ALA A 144 7.95 -4.22 -1.10
CA ALA A 144 6.91 -4.50 -0.12
C ALA A 144 6.18 -5.82 -0.42
N ILE A 145 6.19 -6.74 0.53
CA ILE A 145 5.56 -8.06 0.45
C ILE A 145 4.38 -8.11 1.40
N TRP A 146 3.24 -8.57 0.91
CA TRP A 146 2.03 -8.65 1.70
C TRP A 146 1.78 -10.08 2.18
N ALA A 147 1.62 -10.24 3.49
CA ALA A 147 1.31 -11.51 4.14
C ALA A 147 -0.17 -11.52 4.55
N TYR A 148 -0.89 -12.56 4.15
CA TYR A 148 -2.34 -12.72 4.37
C TYR A 148 -2.66 -14.01 5.14
N PRO A 149 -2.39 -14.07 6.46
CA PRO A 149 -2.79 -15.23 7.26
C PRO A 149 -4.31 -15.43 7.24
N GLN A 150 -4.77 -16.69 7.18
CA GLN A 150 -6.18 -17.07 7.15
C GLN A 150 -6.52 -18.01 8.32
N PRO A 151 -7.66 -17.82 9.02
CA PRO A 151 -8.04 -18.67 10.14
C PRO A 151 -8.34 -20.12 9.75
N GLU A 152 -8.78 -20.36 8.52
CA GLU A 152 -9.07 -21.68 7.94
C GLU A 152 -7.81 -22.46 7.55
N TRP A 153 -6.66 -21.81 7.43
CA TRP A 153 -5.42 -22.47 7.01
C TRP A 153 -4.71 -23.18 8.17
N HIS A 154 -3.95 -24.21 7.82
CA HIS A 154 -3.04 -24.88 8.74
C HIS A 154 -1.95 -23.91 9.20
N ASP A 155 -1.38 -24.19 10.37
CA ASP A 155 -0.34 -23.35 10.96
C ASP A 155 0.89 -23.24 10.06
N GLU A 156 1.29 -24.32 9.38
CA GLU A 156 2.42 -24.28 8.43
C GLU A 156 2.16 -23.33 7.26
N THR A 157 0.96 -23.37 6.66
CA THR A 157 0.56 -22.45 5.59
C THR A 157 0.56 -21.00 6.08
N ASN A 158 0.05 -20.76 7.29
CA ASN A 158 0.10 -19.43 7.91
C ASN A 158 1.53 -18.96 8.20
N ALA A 159 2.41 -19.85 8.66
CA ALA A 159 3.82 -19.54 8.87
C ALA A 159 4.50 -19.12 7.54
N MET A 160 4.20 -19.83 6.45
CA MET A 160 4.75 -19.53 5.13
C MET A 160 4.43 -18.10 4.65
N THR A 161 3.26 -17.55 5.02
CA THR A 161 2.92 -16.15 4.66
C THR A 161 3.95 -15.14 5.16
N VAL A 162 4.55 -15.38 6.33
CA VAL A 162 5.57 -14.50 6.92
C VAL A 162 6.96 -14.90 6.45
N VAL A 163 7.26 -16.20 6.34
CA VAL A 163 8.57 -16.72 5.91
C VAL A 163 8.94 -16.24 4.50
N ASN A 164 7.98 -16.16 3.59
CA ASN A 164 8.22 -15.68 2.22
C ASN A 164 8.61 -14.19 2.13
N SER A 165 8.56 -13.44 3.23
CA SER A 165 8.77 -11.99 3.23
C SER A 165 10.25 -11.59 3.26
N LEU A 166 10.94 -11.77 2.14
CA LEU A 166 12.34 -11.36 1.94
C LEU A 166 12.55 -9.83 1.79
N GLY A 167 11.47 -9.03 1.84
CA GLY A 167 11.47 -7.57 1.73
C GLY A 167 10.78 -6.88 2.91
N ARG A 168 10.12 -5.74 2.68
CA ARG A 168 9.29 -5.07 3.69
C ARG A 168 7.95 -5.75 3.86
N ILE A 169 7.74 -6.41 5.00
CA ILE A 169 6.49 -7.13 5.24
C ILE A 169 5.33 -6.19 5.57
N HIS A 170 4.18 -6.46 4.96
CA HIS A 170 2.88 -5.86 5.24
C HIS A 170 1.91 -6.95 5.68
N LEU A 171 1.48 -6.92 6.94
CA LEU A 171 0.40 -7.80 7.38
C LEU A 171 -0.94 -7.27 6.88
N SER A 172 -1.77 -8.18 6.38
CA SER A 172 -3.11 -7.89 5.88
C SER A 172 -4.05 -9.07 6.16
N GLY A 173 -5.33 -8.88 5.83
CA GLY A 173 -6.40 -9.82 6.18
C GLY A 173 -6.99 -9.56 7.57
N ARG A 174 -7.83 -10.49 8.02
CA ARG A 174 -8.57 -10.40 9.28
C ARG A 174 -7.81 -11.07 10.41
N LEU A 175 -6.73 -10.43 10.86
CA LEU A 175 -5.92 -10.93 11.98
C LEU A 175 -6.76 -11.08 13.27
N ASP A 176 -7.83 -10.30 13.40
CA ASP A 176 -8.75 -10.30 14.54
C ASP A 176 -9.59 -11.57 14.68
N ILE A 177 -9.71 -12.39 13.63
CA ILE A 177 -10.44 -13.65 13.66
C ILE A 177 -9.53 -14.88 13.64
N LEU A 178 -8.20 -14.69 13.66
CA LEU A 178 -7.27 -15.81 13.79
C LEU A 178 -7.48 -16.52 15.13
N LYS A 179 -7.25 -17.84 15.13
CA LYS A 179 -7.23 -18.59 16.39
C LYS A 179 -6.08 -18.05 17.27
N PRO A 180 -6.20 -18.09 18.61
CA PRO A 180 -5.16 -17.53 19.49
C PRO A 180 -3.75 -18.08 19.21
N HIS A 181 -3.62 -19.37 18.89
CA HIS A 181 -2.33 -19.96 18.53
C HIS A 181 -1.81 -19.47 17.17
N GLN A 182 -2.67 -19.33 16.16
CA GLN A 182 -2.31 -18.77 14.84
C GLN A 182 -1.85 -17.31 14.98
N PHE A 183 -2.55 -16.49 15.76
CA PHE A 183 -2.11 -15.12 16.03
C PHE A 183 -0.74 -15.10 16.74
N GLY A 184 -0.53 -15.99 17.71
CA GLY A 184 0.75 -16.17 18.39
C GLY A 184 1.88 -16.55 17.43
N LEU A 185 1.61 -17.45 16.48
CA LEU A 185 2.55 -17.88 15.43
C LEU A 185 2.93 -16.72 14.51
N ILE A 186 1.96 -15.95 14.02
CA ILE A 186 2.24 -14.77 13.18
C ILE A 186 3.04 -13.74 13.95
N LYS A 187 2.69 -13.48 15.22
CA LYS A 187 3.47 -12.59 16.08
C LYS A 187 4.92 -13.07 16.22
N GLN A 188 5.15 -14.35 16.45
CA GLN A 188 6.50 -14.91 16.53
C GLN A 188 7.30 -14.69 15.24
N GLY A 189 6.68 -14.92 14.08
CA GLY A 189 7.30 -14.63 12.78
C GLY A 189 7.66 -13.15 12.61
N MET A 190 6.80 -12.24 13.07
CA MET A 190 7.06 -10.80 13.07
C MET A 190 8.16 -10.39 14.04
N ASP A 191 8.26 -11.02 15.20
CA ASP A 191 9.33 -10.78 16.16
C ASP A 191 10.70 -11.17 15.55
N ILE A 192 10.75 -12.30 14.82
CA ILE A 192 11.94 -12.71 14.04
C ILE A 192 12.23 -11.71 12.92
N TYR A 193 11.22 -11.31 12.16
CA TYR A 193 11.38 -10.31 11.10
C TYR A 193 12.04 -9.03 11.61
N ARG A 194 11.66 -8.53 12.79
CA ARG A 194 12.27 -7.33 13.39
C ARG A 194 13.75 -7.48 13.70
N ILE A 195 14.22 -8.69 14.02
CA ILE A 195 15.64 -8.98 14.24
C ILE A 195 16.41 -8.99 12.93
N LEU A 196 15.78 -9.48 11.86
CA LEU A 196 16.40 -9.65 10.53
C LEU A 196 16.34 -8.38 9.67
N ALA A 197 15.27 -7.60 9.74
CA ALA A 197 15.04 -6.43 8.91
C ALA A 197 16.18 -5.38 8.97
N PRO A 198 16.84 -5.11 10.11
CA PRO A 198 18.02 -4.23 10.16
C PRO A 198 19.25 -4.78 9.46
N ARG A 199 19.31 -6.10 9.20
CA ARG A 199 20.40 -6.75 8.49
C ARG A 199 20.16 -6.83 6.98
N THR A 200 18.89 -6.79 6.56
CA THR A 200 18.47 -6.75 5.16
C THR A 200 18.11 -5.36 4.66
N SER A 201 18.12 -4.34 5.54
CA SER A 201 17.84 -2.95 5.20
C SER A 201 18.58 -1.96 6.10
N SER A 202 19.25 -0.97 5.52
CA SER A 202 19.93 0.10 6.27
C SER A 202 18.98 1.08 7.00
N LEU A 203 17.66 0.87 6.89
CA LEU A 203 16.60 1.79 7.34
C LEU A 203 15.60 1.17 8.34
N ALA A 204 15.89 0.02 8.95
CA ALA A 204 14.96 -0.69 9.84
C ALA A 204 14.77 -0.06 11.23
N ARG A 205 14.23 1.15 11.30
CA ARG A 205 13.72 1.74 12.57
C ARG A 205 12.27 2.17 12.39
N CYS A 206 11.35 1.22 12.32
CA CYS A 206 9.92 1.52 12.30
C CYS A 206 9.00 0.48 12.94
N LEU A 207 9.53 -0.46 13.74
CA LEU A 207 8.70 -1.53 14.33
C LEU A 207 8.92 -1.68 15.84
N ASP A 208 8.93 -0.56 16.57
CA ASP A 208 8.75 -0.59 18.02
C ASP A 208 7.25 -0.59 18.33
N TRP A 209 6.75 -1.75 18.72
CA TRP A 209 5.37 -1.95 19.18
C TRP A 209 5.40 -2.20 20.69
N GLY A 210 5.73 -1.14 21.43
CA GLY A 210 5.62 -1.11 22.89
C GLY A 210 4.17 -1.01 23.36
#